data_AF-A0A258Z149-F1
#
_entry.id   AF-A0A258Z149-F1
#
_cell.length_a   1.000
_cell.length_b   1.000
_cell.length_c   1.000
_cell.angle_alpha   90.00
_cell.angle_beta   90.00
_cell.angle_gamma   90.00
#
_symmetry.space_group_name_H-M   'P 1'
#
loop_
_entity.id
_entity.type
_entity.pdbx_description
1 polymer ?
#
loop_
_entity_poly.entity_id
_entity_poly.type
_entity_poly.pdbx_seq_one_letter_code
_entity_poly.pdbx_strand_id
1 'polypeptide(L)'
;MSDDIKGIPYSTAEFDKKGTLIKAPSVPADTTDLIVVSHGWNNDSQAAETLYRKLFENFADLTAQDADIQSRTIAIVGVIWPSKKFDALMTESSALSPQTGGAAAAGGHVNKAASQAAMHAAIDRAAPLFDDADAAEKIAALHNLIPQLEDDTDIQQEFVETLRKMVEPSGLETAEHSSNDGSVIFFEDSADVVFERAAQEPVAVP
;
A
#
# COMPACT_ATOMS: atom_id res chain seq x y z
N MET A 1 16.04 16.04 24.86
CA MET A 1 15.24 15.10 25.66
C MET A 1 15.33 13.76 24.95
N SER A 2 15.78 12.71 25.63
CA SER A 2 15.80 11.37 25.03
C SER A 2 14.36 10.95 24.78
N ASP A 3 14.04 10.50 23.57
CA ASP A 3 12.82 9.74 23.35
C ASP A 3 13.04 8.38 24.03
N ASP A 4 12.33 8.13 25.13
CA ASP A 4 12.36 6.84 25.82
C ASP A 4 10.97 6.23 25.86
N ILE A 5 10.93 4.90 25.98
CA ILE A 5 9.70 4.13 26.21
C ILE A 5 9.88 3.43 27.56
N LYS A 6 9.24 3.98 28.61
CA LYS A 6 9.32 3.44 29.98
C LYS A 6 10.77 3.27 30.47
N GLY A 7 11.66 4.21 30.14
CA GLY A 7 13.07 4.15 30.53
C GLY A 7 13.97 3.32 29.60
N ILE A 8 13.42 2.71 28.54
CA ILE A 8 14.20 2.08 27.48
C ILE A 8 14.48 3.12 26.39
N PRO A 9 15.75 3.42 26.05
CA PRO A 9 16.10 4.31 24.96
C PRO A 9 15.42 3.92 23.64
N TYR A 10 14.77 4.88 22.98
CA TYR A 10 14.08 4.67 21.72
C TYR A 10 14.56 5.68 20.66
N SER A 11 14.81 5.19 19.46
CA SER A 11 15.17 6.04 18.32
C SER A 11 14.55 5.51 17.03
N THR A 12 14.43 6.36 16.02
CA THR A 12 13.92 5.96 14.70
C THR A 12 15.02 6.00 13.64
N ALA A 13 15.01 4.99 12.78
CA ALA A 13 15.68 5.01 11.48
C ALA A 13 14.62 5.35 10.43
N GLU A 14 14.70 6.52 9.80
CA GLU A 14 13.69 6.97 8.84
C GLU A 14 14.25 6.91 7.42
N PHE A 15 13.46 6.36 6.51
CA PHE A 15 13.79 6.18 5.10
C PHE A 15 12.80 6.95 4.21
N ASP A 16 13.26 7.43 3.07
CA ASP A 16 12.40 8.01 2.05
C ASP A 16 11.80 6.95 1.10
N LYS A 17 10.99 7.39 0.13
CA LYS A 17 10.33 6.51 -0.85
C LYS A 17 11.29 5.74 -1.77
N LYS A 18 12.58 6.13 -1.80
CA LYS A 18 13.64 5.46 -2.57
C LYS A 18 14.49 4.54 -1.70
N GLY A 19 14.14 4.37 -0.42
CA GLY A 19 14.92 3.60 0.54
C GLY A 19 16.18 4.33 1.00
N THR A 20 16.28 5.65 0.79
CA THR A 20 17.42 6.44 1.29
C THR A 20 17.20 6.75 2.77
N LEU A 21 18.22 6.49 3.60
CA LEU A 21 18.19 6.87 5.01
C LEU A 21 18.20 8.41 5.14
N ILE A 22 17.14 8.97 5.72
CA ILE A 22 16.98 10.41 5.95
C ILE A 22 17.19 10.80 7.43
N LYS A 23 17.05 9.83 8.35
CA LYS A 23 17.37 10.01 9.76
C LYS A 23 18.03 8.76 10.31
N ALA A 24 19.28 8.90 10.75
CA ALA A 24 19.98 7.82 11.44
C ALA A 24 19.49 7.69 12.89
N PRO A 25 19.33 6.47 13.41
CA PRO A 25 19.00 6.26 14.82
C PRO A 25 20.20 6.57 15.71
N SER A 26 19.93 6.96 16.95
CA SER A 26 20.93 7.11 18.00
C SER A 26 20.80 6.00 19.02
N VAL A 27 21.88 5.24 19.24
CA VAL A 27 21.93 4.13 20.20
C VAL A 27 23.00 4.44 21.26
N PRO A 28 22.69 4.36 22.56
CA PRO A 28 23.69 4.53 23.63
C PRO A 28 24.86 3.55 23.50
N ALA A 29 26.08 4.02 23.77
CA ALA A 29 27.30 3.24 23.57
C ALA A 29 27.42 2.02 24.49
N ASP A 30 26.71 2.02 25.62
CA ASP A 30 26.65 0.94 26.62
C ASP A 30 25.52 -0.06 26.37
N THR A 31 24.78 0.07 25.25
CA THR A 31 23.74 -0.87 24.84
C THR A 31 24.34 -2.26 24.65
N THR A 32 23.81 -3.26 25.36
CA THR A 32 24.20 -4.67 25.23
C THR A 32 23.32 -5.40 24.22
N ASP A 33 22.06 -5.00 24.11
CA ASP A 33 21.05 -5.67 23.30
C ASP A 33 20.21 -4.63 22.55
N LEU A 34 20.13 -4.78 21.23
CA LEU A 34 19.40 -3.87 20.34
C LEU A 34 18.18 -4.57 19.75
N ILE A 35 16.99 -4.00 19.97
CA ILE A 35 15.77 -4.46 19.33
C ILE A 35 15.46 -3.55 18.15
N VAL A 36 15.42 -4.12 16.94
CA VAL A 36 15.02 -3.41 15.72
C VAL A 36 13.63 -3.88 15.32
N VAL A 37 12.69 -2.94 15.17
CA VAL A 37 11.31 -3.23 14.77
C VAL A 37 10.96 -2.50 13.48
N SER A 38 10.15 -3.11 12.63
CA SER A 38 9.66 -2.53 11.38
C SER A 38 8.15 -2.74 11.24
N HIS A 39 7.49 -1.84 10.51
CA HIS A 39 6.05 -1.91 10.28
C HIS A 39 5.74 -2.65 8.99
N GLY A 40 4.48 -2.90 8.69
CA GLY A 40 4.06 -3.45 7.39
C GLY A 40 3.72 -2.37 6.39
N TRP A 41 3.31 -2.80 5.19
CA TRP A 41 2.83 -1.94 4.11
C TRP A 41 1.50 -1.22 4.41
N ASN A 42 0.72 -1.70 5.39
CA ASN A 42 -0.60 -1.14 5.75
C ASN A 42 -0.57 -0.25 7.00
N ASN A 43 0.53 0.45 7.27
CA ASN A 43 0.62 1.42 8.36
C ASN A 43 1.28 2.70 7.85
N ASP A 44 0.70 3.85 8.15
CA ASP A 44 1.45 5.11 8.04
C ASP A 44 2.47 5.23 9.19
N SER A 45 3.39 6.19 9.07
CA SER A 45 4.47 6.38 10.04
C SER A 45 3.96 6.66 11.47
N GLN A 46 2.84 7.38 11.61
CA GLN A 46 2.25 7.69 12.91
C GLN A 46 1.65 6.44 13.57
N ALA A 47 0.95 5.62 12.80
CA ALA A 47 0.39 4.36 13.25
C ALA A 47 1.48 3.36 13.63
N ALA A 48 2.57 3.30 12.85
CA ALA A 48 3.74 2.50 13.16
C ALA A 48 4.35 2.91 14.51
N GLU A 49 4.62 4.21 14.72
CA GLU A 49 5.18 4.69 15.98
C GLU A 49 4.27 4.39 17.18
N THR A 50 2.95 4.57 17.01
CA THR A 50 1.97 4.23 18.05
C THR A 50 2.02 2.75 18.43
N LEU A 51 2.14 1.85 17.43
CA LEU A 51 2.25 0.42 17.66
C LEU A 51 3.57 0.06 18.35
N TYR A 52 4.68 0.65 17.95
CA TYR A 52 5.98 0.41 18.59
C TYR A 52 5.96 0.82 20.05
N ARG A 53 5.48 2.04 20.35
CA ARG A 53 5.38 2.54 21.72
C ARG A 53 4.53 1.61 22.58
N LYS A 54 3.32 1.26 22.12
CA LYS A 54 2.45 0.34 22.84
C LYS A 54 3.08 -1.04 23.05
N LEU A 55 3.74 -1.59 22.04
CA LEU A 55 4.42 -2.89 22.14
C LEU A 55 5.50 -2.84 23.23
N PHE A 56 6.34 -1.82 23.22
CA PHE A 56 7.47 -1.74 24.15
C PHE A 56 7.09 -1.24 25.55
N GLU A 57 5.99 -0.50 25.69
CA GLU A 57 5.36 -0.27 26.99
C GLU A 57 4.93 -1.59 27.64
N ASN A 58 4.24 -2.46 26.88
CA ASN A 58 3.85 -3.77 27.38
C ASN A 58 5.05 -4.68 27.66
N PHE A 59 6.07 -4.64 26.80
CA PHE A 59 7.34 -5.36 27.03
C PHE A 59 7.95 -4.93 28.37
N ALA A 60 8.15 -3.61 28.57
CA ALA A 60 8.73 -3.08 29.81
C ALA A 60 7.92 -3.47 31.05
N ASP A 61 6.59 -3.42 30.97
CA ASP A 61 5.71 -3.78 32.08
C ASP A 61 5.78 -5.29 32.40
N LEU A 62 5.89 -6.17 31.39
CA LEU A 62 6.01 -7.62 31.58
C LEU A 62 7.39 -8.05 32.09
N THR A 63 8.45 -7.32 31.74
CA THR A 63 9.83 -7.68 32.08
C THR A 63 10.39 -6.91 33.27
N ALA A 64 9.57 -6.09 33.93
CA ALA A 64 10.01 -5.23 35.04
C ALA A 64 10.61 -5.99 36.24
N GLN A 65 10.24 -7.26 36.43
CA GLN A 65 10.71 -8.11 37.54
C GLN A 65 11.61 -9.26 37.07
N ASP A 66 11.94 -9.32 35.78
CA ASP A 66 12.80 -10.35 35.23
C ASP A 66 14.28 -9.97 35.43
N ALA A 67 14.95 -10.64 36.36
CA ALA A 67 16.32 -10.32 36.74
C ALA A 67 17.33 -10.44 35.58
N ASP A 68 17.11 -11.36 34.65
CA ASP A 68 18.01 -11.54 33.51
C ASP A 68 17.87 -10.38 32.53
N ILE A 69 16.64 -9.90 32.30
CA ILE A 69 16.37 -8.75 31.43
C ILE A 69 16.85 -7.44 32.08
N GLN A 70 16.61 -7.26 33.38
CA GLN A 70 17.06 -6.07 34.12
C GLN A 70 18.59 -5.95 34.19
N SER A 71 19.33 -7.04 33.94
CA SER A 71 20.79 -7.03 33.86
C SER A 71 21.33 -6.55 32.51
N ARG A 72 20.46 -6.35 31.51
CA ARG A 72 20.82 -5.90 30.15
C ARG A 72 20.62 -4.39 29.99
N THR A 73 21.41 -3.79 29.12
CA THR A 73 21.19 -2.42 28.63
C THR A 73 20.52 -2.51 27.27
N ILE A 74 19.20 -2.43 27.24
CA ILE A 74 18.41 -2.58 26.02
C ILE A 74 18.19 -1.22 25.37
N ALA A 75 18.27 -1.15 24.04
CA ALA A 75 17.79 -0.02 23.24
C ALA A 75 16.87 -0.48 22.11
N ILE A 76 15.98 0.40 21.66
CA ILE A 76 15.00 0.11 20.61
C ILE A 76 15.21 1.05 19.41
N VAL A 77 15.22 0.47 18.21
CA VAL A 77 15.19 1.22 16.94
C VAL A 77 13.92 0.88 16.17
N GLY A 78 13.07 1.88 15.97
CA GLY A 78 11.92 1.80 15.07
C GLY A 78 12.33 2.17 13.64
N VAL A 79 12.13 1.25 12.70
CA VAL A 79 12.29 1.52 11.27
C VAL A 79 11.00 2.13 10.74
N ILE A 80 11.12 3.29 10.09
CA ILE A 80 10.00 4.05 9.52
C ILE A 80 10.26 4.29 8.03
N TRP A 81 9.31 3.90 7.19
CA TRP A 81 9.29 4.24 5.76
C TRP A 81 7.91 4.77 5.35
N PRO A 82 7.81 5.49 4.21
CA PRO A 82 6.53 5.98 3.71
C PRO A 82 5.67 4.83 3.19
N SER A 83 4.82 4.27 4.04
CA SER A 83 3.67 3.46 3.63
C SER A 83 2.34 4.13 3.96
N LYS A 84 1.25 3.63 3.37
CA LYS A 84 -0.10 4.20 3.50
C LYS A 84 -1.05 3.15 4.08
N LYS A 85 -1.99 3.59 4.91
CA LYS A 85 -3.11 2.75 5.33
C LYS A 85 -4.09 2.55 4.18
N PHE A 86 -4.46 1.31 3.93
CA PHE A 86 -5.45 0.90 2.93
C PHE A 86 -6.87 1.30 3.33
N ASP A 87 -7.18 1.40 4.62
CA ASP A 87 -8.52 1.79 5.08
C ASP A 87 -8.96 3.13 4.49
N ALA A 88 -8.06 4.11 4.36
CA ALA A 88 -8.37 5.40 3.74
C ALA A 88 -8.79 5.30 2.26
N LEU A 89 -8.41 4.21 1.57
CA LEU A 89 -8.80 3.92 0.20
C LEU A 89 -10.01 2.95 0.14
N MET A 90 -10.19 2.10 1.16
CA MET A 90 -11.18 1.03 1.17
C MET A 90 -12.50 1.36 1.89
N THR A 91 -12.52 2.24 2.91
CA THR A 91 -13.78 2.60 3.60
C THR A 91 -14.77 3.32 2.68
N GLU A 92 -14.28 4.13 1.74
CA GLU A 92 -15.12 4.78 0.71
C GLU A 92 -15.59 3.79 -0.39
N SER A 93 -15.01 2.59 -0.48
CA SER A 93 -15.52 1.53 -1.37
C SER A 93 -16.78 0.87 -0.82
N SER A 94 -16.95 0.85 0.50
CA SER A 94 -18.13 0.25 1.14
C SER A 94 -19.37 1.16 1.16
N ALA A 95 -19.16 2.47 0.99
CA ALA A 95 -20.25 3.46 0.96
C ALA A 95 -21.04 3.45 -0.36
N LEU A 96 -20.50 2.84 -1.42
CA LEU A 96 -21.16 2.74 -2.73
C LEU A 96 -21.99 1.46 -2.93
N SER A 97 -22.03 0.54 -1.95
CA SER A 97 -23.04 -0.52 -1.81
C SER A 97 -22.78 -1.37 -0.55
N PRO A 98 -23.82 -1.70 0.24
CA PRO A 98 -23.69 -2.65 1.33
C PRO A 98 -23.61 -4.06 0.75
N GLN A 99 -22.48 -4.43 0.15
CA GLN A 99 -22.00 -5.79 -0.16
C GLN A 99 -20.82 -5.60 -1.14
N THR A 100 -19.67 -6.17 -0.78
CA THR A 100 -18.54 -6.52 -1.66
C THR A 100 -17.75 -5.38 -2.31
N GLY A 101 -16.60 -5.04 -1.72
CA GLY A 101 -15.49 -4.37 -2.41
C GLY A 101 -14.76 -5.38 -3.31
N GLY A 102 -14.42 -4.95 -4.53
CA GLY A 102 -13.96 -5.80 -5.64
C GLY A 102 -15.13 -6.26 -6.51
N ALA A 103 -14.92 -6.31 -7.84
CA ALA A 103 -15.70 -6.80 -9.00
C ALA A 103 -17.22 -7.14 -8.89
N ALA A 104 -17.73 -7.53 -7.74
CA ALA A 104 -19.12 -7.82 -7.42
C ALA A 104 -20.10 -6.63 -7.56
N ALA A 105 -19.63 -5.43 -7.88
CA ALA A 105 -20.53 -4.41 -8.42
C ALA A 105 -21.12 -4.84 -9.77
N ALA A 106 -20.46 -5.70 -10.56
CA ALA A 106 -20.86 -6.04 -11.92
C ALA A 106 -21.88 -7.21 -12.04
N GLY A 107 -22.23 -7.89 -10.94
CA GLY A 107 -23.07 -9.09 -10.95
C GLY A 107 -24.58 -8.86 -11.14
N GLY A 108 -25.04 -7.61 -11.20
CA GLY A 108 -26.45 -7.30 -11.45
C GLY A 108 -26.59 -6.10 -12.37
N HIS A 109 -26.94 -6.34 -13.64
CA HIS A 109 -27.24 -5.35 -14.71
C HIS A 109 -26.93 -3.90 -14.33
N VAL A 110 -25.65 -3.60 -14.13
CA VAL A 110 -25.21 -2.23 -13.91
C VAL A 110 -25.38 -1.54 -15.24
N ASN A 111 -26.14 -0.45 -15.28
CA ASN A 111 -26.19 0.32 -16.51
C ASN A 111 -24.82 0.95 -16.77
N LYS A 112 -24.45 1.09 -18.05
CA LYS A 112 -23.17 1.66 -18.50
C LYS A 112 -22.75 2.92 -17.75
N ALA A 113 -23.70 3.81 -17.43
CA ALA A 113 -23.43 5.04 -16.70
C ALA A 113 -22.92 4.80 -15.26
N ALA A 114 -23.49 3.82 -14.55
CA ALA A 114 -23.04 3.46 -13.21
C ALA A 114 -21.66 2.77 -13.23
N SER A 115 -21.38 1.92 -14.22
CA SER A 115 -20.04 1.32 -14.42
C SER A 115 -18.99 2.40 -14.68
N GLN A 116 -19.29 3.37 -15.56
CA GLN A 116 -18.40 4.49 -15.86
C GLN A 116 -18.15 5.35 -14.63
N ALA A 117 -19.19 5.71 -13.87
CA ALA A 117 -19.05 6.48 -12.64
C ALA A 117 -18.15 5.77 -11.61
N ALA A 118 -18.29 4.45 -11.47
CA ALA A 118 -17.43 3.65 -10.61
C ALA A 118 -15.96 3.65 -11.07
N MET A 119 -15.70 3.58 -12.37
CA MET A 119 -14.34 3.68 -12.92
C MET A 119 -13.71 5.07 -12.71
N HIS A 120 -14.46 6.15 -12.93
CA HIS A 120 -14.01 7.51 -12.61
C HIS A 120 -13.61 7.61 -11.14
N ALA A 121 -14.49 7.17 -10.23
CA ALA A 121 -14.22 7.19 -8.80
C ALA A 121 -13.01 6.34 -8.39
N ALA A 122 -12.80 5.19 -9.05
CA ALA A 122 -11.63 4.34 -8.80
C ALA A 122 -10.32 5.02 -9.21
N ILE A 123 -10.29 5.71 -10.35
CA ILE A 123 -9.12 6.48 -10.81
C ILE A 123 -8.85 7.66 -9.88
N ASP A 124 -9.88 8.44 -9.52
CA ASP A 124 -9.74 9.58 -8.60
C ASP A 124 -9.19 9.16 -7.23
N ARG A 125 -9.62 7.99 -6.75
CA ARG A 125 -9.14 7.40 -5.51
C ARG A 125 -7.69 6.95 -5.59
N ALA A 126 -7.27 6.38 -6.72
CA ALA A 126 -5.91 5.91 -6.93
C ALA A 126 -4.93 7.05 -7.26
N ALA A 127 -5.41 8.16 -7.81
CA ALA A 127 -4.61 9.31 -8.23
C ALA A 127 -3.56 9.78 -7.20
N PRO A 128 -3.85 9.89 -5.89
CA PRO A 128 -2.87 10.33 -4.89
C PRO A 128 -1.73 9.33 -4.60
N LEU A 129 -1.75 8.15 -5.22
CA LEU A 129 -0.66 7.17 -5.15
C LEU A 129 0.45 7.46 -6.14
N PHE A 130 0.15 8.20 -7.21
CA PHE A 130 1.09 8.49 -8.30
C PHE A 130 1.61 9.92 -8.15
N ASP A 131 2.93 10.08 -8.01
CA ASP A 131 3.58 11.38 -7.83
C ASP A 131 4.61 11.71 -8.91
N ASP A 132 4.54 11.00 -10.04
CA ASP A 132 5.33 11.25 -11.23
C ASP A 132 4.91 12.55 -11.94
N ALA A 133 5.85 13.20 -12.62
CA ALA A 133 5.63 14.48 -13.28
C ALA A 133 4.52 14.45 -14.35
N ASP A 134 4.27 13.29 -14.94
CA ASP A 134 3.25 13.06 -15.97
C ASP A 134 1.99 12.35 -15.44
N ALA A 135 1.91 12.08 -14.13
CA ALA A 135 0.78 11.36 -13.53
C ALA A 135 -0.56 12.04 -13.80
N ALA A 136 -0.61 13.38 -13.67
CA ALA A 136 -1.83 14.15 -13.91
C ALA A 136 -2.34 14.04 -15.37
N GLU A 137 -1.42 13.99 -16.34
CA GLU A 137 -1.77 13.83 -17.75
C GLU A 137 -2.31 12.43 -18.02
N LYS A 138 -1.66 11.39 -17.48
CA LYS A 138 -2.11 10.00 -17.60
C LYS A 138 -3.47 9.77 -16.92
N ILE A 139 -3.70 10.35 -15.74
CA ILE A 139 -4.99 10.30 -15.03
C ILE A 139 -6.10 10.94 -15.89
N ALA A 140 -5.83 12.10 -16.48
CA ALA A 140 -6.78 12.76 -17.38
C ALA A 140 -7.06 11.90 -18.64
N ALA A 141 -6.02 11.27 -19.21
CA ALA A 141 -6.17 10.36 -20.35
C ALA A 141 -7.08 9.17 -19.99
N LEU A 142 -6.86 8.53 -18.84
CA LEU A 142 -7.70 7.41 -18.38
C LEU A 142 -9.18 7.82 -18.26
N HIS A 143 -9.48 8.99 -17.70
CA HIS A 143 -10.85 9.48 -17.62
C HIS A 143 -11.50 9.70 -18.99
N ASN A 144 -10.73 10.14 -19.99
CA ASN A 144 -11.23 10.40 -21.34
C ASN A 144 -11.55 9.11 -22.11
N LEU A 145 -10.95 7.98 -21.74
CA LEU A 145 -11.15 6.69 -22.39
C LEU A 145 -12.42 5.96 -21.89
N ILE A 146 -12.82 6.19 -20.62
CA ILE A 146 -13.97 5.53 -19.97
C ILE A 146 -15.27 5.55 -20.79
N PRO A 147 -15.68 6.66 -21.46
CA PRO A 147 -16.93 6.69 -22.22
C PRO A 147 -17.05 5.64 -23.34
N GLN A 148 -15.92 5.23 -23.91
CA GLN A 148 -15.82 4.32 -25.07
C GLN A 148 -15.32 2.92 -24.69
N LEU A 149 -14.92 2.72 -23.44
CA LEU A 149 -14.21 1.53 -22.97
C LEU A 149 -14.99 0.22 -23.13
N GLU A 150 -16.32 0.24 -23.01
CA GLU A 150 -17.15 -0.97 -23.14
C GLU A 150 -17.31 -1.44 -24.59
N ASP A 151 -17.16 -0.55 -25.58
CA ASP A 151 -17.54 -0.80 -26.97
C ASP A 151 -16.35 -0.88 -27.94
N ASP A 152 -15.15 -0.48 -27.51
CA ASP A 152 -13.98 -0.31 -28.38
C ASP A 152 -12.74 -0.99 -27.80
N THR A 153 -12.27 -2.04 -28.49
CA THR A 153 -11.11 -2.84 -28.09
C THR A 153 -9.79 -2.07 -28.19
N ASP A 154 -9.68 -1.11 -29.11
CA ASP A 154 -8.48 -0.28 -29.23
C ASP A 154 -8.40 0.68 -28.04
N ILE A 155 -9.55 1.20 -27.58
CA ILE A 155 -9.65 2.02 -26.36
C ILE A 155 -9.36 1.20 -25.10
N GLN A 156 -9.81 -0.06 -25.03
CA GLN A 156 -9.44 -0.98 -23.95
C GLN A 156 -7.94 -1.21 -23.87
N GLN A 157 -7.29 -1.39 -25.02
CA GLN A 157 -5.85 -1.50 -25.11
C GLN A 157 -5.15 -0.24 -24.62
N GLU A 158 -5.56 0.95 -25.12
CA GLU A 158 -4.98 2.22 -24.71
C GLU A 158 -5.13 2.47 -23.20
N PHE A 159 -6.27 2.10 -22.63
CA PHE A 159 -6.55 2.22 -21.20
C PHE A 159 -5.60 1.34 -20.36
N VAL A 160 -5.46 0.06 -20.71
CA VAL A 160 -4.58 -0.88 -20.01
C VAL A 160 -3.11 -0.48 -20.15
N GLU A 161 -2.68 -0.07 -21.35
CA GLU A 161 -1.31 0.41 -21.56
C GLU A 161 -1.00 1.68 -20.76
N THR A 162 -1.95 2.60 -20.65
CA THR A 162 -1.81 3.81 -19.85
C THR A 162 -1.70 3.48 -18.37
N LEU A 163 -2.53 2.56 -17.85
CA LEU A 163 -2.42 2.07 -16.47
C LEU A 163 -1.08 1.38 -16.20
N ARG A 164 -0.61 0.50 -17.10
CA ARG A 164 0.70 -0.17 -16.97
C ARG A 164 1.84 0.84 -16.87
N LYS A 165 1.84 1.88 -17.70
CA LYS A 165 2.84 2.97 -17.66
C LYS A 165 2.77 3.83 -16.39
N MET A 166 1.63 3.83 -15.68
CA MET A 166 1.50 4.47 -14.38
C MET A 166 2.03 3.60 -13.24
N VAL A 167 1.80 2.29 -13.30
CA VAL A 167 2.21 1.36 -12.23
C VAL A 167 3.70 1.00 -12.35
N GLU A 168 4.18 0.75 -13.56
CA GLU A 168 5.59 0.49 -13.87
C GLU A 168 6.10 1.55 -14.84
N PRO A 169 6.41 2.77 -14.36
CA PRO A 169 7.04 3.77 -15.19
C PRO A 169 8.42 3.26 -15.63
N SER A 170 8.72 3.36 -16.92
CA SER A 170 9.99 2.95 -17.50
C SER A 170 11.17 3.58 -16.76
N GLY A 171 11.94 2.79 -16.01
CA GLY A 171 13.13 3.25 -15.26
C GLY A 171 13.28 2.72 -13.84
N LEU A 172 12.29 2.02 -13.29
CA LEU A 172 12.44 1.19 -12.08
C LEU A 172 12.90 -0.21 -12.50
N GLU A 173 13.73 -0.89 -11.70
CA GLU A 173 14.11 -2.28 -11.97
C GLU A 173 12.83 -3.08 -12.21
N THR A 174 12.78 -3.83 -13.33
CA THR A 174 11.65 -4.71 -13.65
C THR A 174 11.42 -5.61 -12.47
N ALA A 175 10.33 -5.40 -11.72
CA ALA A 175 9.88 -6.38 -10.77
C ALA A 175 9.67 -7.69 -11.57
N GLU A 176 10.15 -8.82 -11.06
CA GLU A 176 9.85 -10.09 -11.72
C GLU A 176 8.34 -10.33 -11.59
N HIS A 177 7.62 -10.24 -12.72
CA HIS A 177 6.22 -10.60 -12.78
C HIS A 177 6.09 -12.10 -12.47
N SER A 178 5.19 -12.43 -11.54
CA SER A 178 5.01 -13.79 -11.06
C SER A 178 3.58 -14.27 -11.28
N SER A 179 3.42 -15.53 -11.64
CA SER A 179 2.10 -16.16 -11.60
C SER A 179 1.55 -16.27 -10.18
N ASN A 180 2.40 -16.22 -9.16
CA ASN A 180 2.00 -16.41 -7.76
C ASN A 180 1.32 -15.18 -7.15
N ASP A 181 1.64 -13.97 -7.61
CA ASP A 181 1.01 -12.73 -7.16
C ASP A 181 -0.01 -12.17 -8.19
N GLY A 182 -0.17 -12.87 -9.31
CA GLY A 182 -1.12 -12.51 -10.38
C GLY A 182 -0.67 -11.33 -11.26
N SER A 183 0.54 -10.80 -11.06
CA SER A 183 1.06 -9.66 -11.83
C SER A 183 1.19 -9.97 -13.32
N VAL A 184 1.52 -11.21 -13.69
CA VAL A 184 1.58 -11.68 -15.10
C VAL A 184 0.28 -11.37 -15.86
N ILE A 185 -0.87 -11.52 -15.22
CA ILE A 185 -2.18 -11.28 -15.85
C ILE A 185 -2.32 -9.80 -16.22
N PHE A 186 -1.91 -8.91 -15.32
CA PHE A 186 -2.06 -7.49 -15.56
C PHE A 186 -0.99 -6.94 -16.49
N PHE A 187 0.25 -7.43 -16.44
CA PHE A 187 1.38 -6.85 -17.18
C PHE A 187 1.69 -7.54 -18.51
N GLU A 188 1.46 -8.84 -18.64
CA GLU A 188 1.88 -9.62 -19.81
C GLU A 188 0.72 -10.00 -20.74
N ASP A 189 -0.48 -10.24 -20.21
CA ASP A 189 -1.64 -10.62 -21.05
C ASP A 189 -2.13 -9.44 -21.91
N SER A 190 -2.96 -9.74 -22.91
CA SER A 190 -3.61 -8.73 -23.74
C SER A 190 -4.76 -8.04 -23.01
N ALA A 191 -5.13 -6.82 -23.43
CA ALA A 191 -6.13 -6.02 -22.74
C ALA A 191 -7.50 -6.71 -22.68
N ASP A 192 -7.89 -7.43 -23.72
CA ASP A 192 -9.11 -8.23 -23.77
C ASP A 192 -9.15 -9.30 -22.66
N VAL A 193 -8.03 -9.99 -22.39
CA VAL A 193 -7.94 -10.97 -21.30
C VAL A 193 -8.06 -10.30 -19.93
N VAL A 194 -7.49 -9.09 -19.77
CA VAL A 194 -7.62 -8.29 -18.53
C VAL A 194 -9.09 -7.93 -18.28
N PHE A 195 -9.80 -7.44 -19.30
CA PHE A 195 -11.22 -7.09 -19.19
C PHE A 195 -12.12 -8.32 -19.00
N GLU A 196 -11.85 -9.42 -19.71
CA GLU A 196 -12.58 -10.68 -19.54
C GLU A 196 -12.47 -11.20 -18.10
N ARG A 197 -11.26 -11.23 -17.53
CA ARG A 197 -11.05 -11.68 -16.15
C ARG A 197 -11.61 -10.71 -15.12
N ALA A 198 -11.57 -9.40 -15.37
CA ALA A 198 -12.20 -8.42 -14.50
C ALA A 198 -13.73 -8.52 -14.48
N ALA A 199 -14.34 -9.01 -15.56
CA ALA A 199 -15.78 -9.24 -15.67
C ALA A 199 -16.24 -10.56 -15.03
N GLN A 200 -15.31 -11.47 -14.70
CA GLN A 200 -15.64 -12.71 -14.01
C GLN A 200 -15.92 -12.45 -12.53
N GLU A 201 -16.99 -13.06 -11.99
CA GLU A 201 -17.20 -13.06 -10.54
C GLU A 201 -16.01 -13.74 -9.84
N PRO A 202 -15.58 -13.25 -8.66
CA PRO A 202 -14.52 -13.90 -7.91
C PRO A 202 -14.94 -15.36 -7.66
N VAL A 203 -14.13 -16.30 -8.17
CA VAL A 203 -14.34 -17.73 -7.91
C VAL A 203 -14.34 -17.91 -6.40
N ALA A 204 -15.48 -18.32 -5.86
CA ALA A 204 -15.59 -18.65 -4.44
C ALA A 204 -14.54 -19.73 -4.13
N VAL A 205 -13.53 -19.36 -3.35
CA VAL A 205 -12.58 -20.32 -2.81
C VAL A 205 -13.38 -21.20 -1.83
N PRO A 206 -13.39 -22.54 -2.00
CA PRO A 206 -14.15 -23.45 -1.15
C PRO A 206 -13.67 -23.45 0.31
#